data_AF-A0A7X9FU12-F1
#
_entry.id   AF-A0A7X9FU12-F1
#
_cell.length_a   1.000
_cell.length_b   1.000
_cell.length_c   1.000
_cell.angle_alpha   90.00
_cell.angle_beta   90.00
_cell.angle_gamma   90.00
#
_symmetry.space_group_name_H-M   'P 1'
#
loop_
_entity.id
_entity.type
_entity.pdbx_description
1 polymer ?
#
loop_
_entity_poly.entity_id
_entity_poly.type
_entity_poly.pdbx_seq_one_letter_code
_entity_poly.pdbx_strand_id
1 'polypeptide(L)'
;MEHFDLWTIYEGDSNHVIAGAITNMVKSGGQKFGWIPYLFTEGDSRRQGIGKKMDELICSEAASQGAIGMFLEIVDPKRISVEEREREIRFYNQGLDETLFSPEGRLAFWKACDYQEVGMHFISVGYETPYMLMFKYLSPEQIGSKTISAKTVNEAILCNLGWRIQREILNSSR
;
A
#
# COMPACT_ATOMS: atom_id res chain seq x y z
N MET A 1 4.62 -16.28 -1.57
CA MET A 1 4.03 -15.22 -2.43
C MET A 1 3.92 -15.77 -3.83
N GLU A 2 2.82 -15.44 -4.51
CA GLU A 2 2.42 -16.17 -5.72
C GLU A 2 2.68 -15.39 -7.02
N HIS A 3 2.53 -14.06 -7.02
CA HIS A 3 2.69 -13.25 -8.23
C HIS A 3 2.85 -11.75 -7.92
N PHE A 4 3.54 -10.99 -8.78
CA PHE A 4 3.49 -9.52 -8.79
C PHE A 4 2.79 -9.05 -10.06
N ASP A 5 1.74 -8.27 -9.88
CA ASP A 5 1.02 -7.62 -10.97
C ASP A 5 1.42 -6.14 -11.02
N LEU A 6 1.64 -5.65 -12.24
CA LEU A 6 1.83 -4.23 -12.52
C LEU A 6 0.58 -3.70 -13.22
N TRP A 7 -0.06 -2.72 -12.60
CA TRP A 7 -1.22 -2.01 -13.12
C TRP A 7 -0.80 -0.66 -13.65
N THR A 8 -1.28 -0.30 -14.83
CA THR A 8 -1.00 1.00 -15.45
C THR A 8 -2.28 1.55 -16.08
N ILE A 9 -2.53 2.84 -15.89
CA ILE A 9 -3.57 3.61 -16.58
C ILE A 9 -2.86 4.62 -17.48
N TYR A 10 -3.30 4.67 -18.74
CA TYR A 10 -2.78 5.57 -19.76
C TYR A 10 -3.73 6.75 -20.00
N GLU A 11 -3.19 7.87 -20.45
CA GLU A 11 -4.00 9.02 -20.90
C GLU A 11 -4.46 8.83 -22.35
N GLY A 12 -5.76 8.57 -22.53
CA GLY A 12 -6.35 8.42 -23.87
C GLY A 12 -5.66 7.32 -24.69
N ASP A 13 -5.34 7.63 -25.95
CA ASP A 13 -4.62 6.72 -26.86
C ASP A 13 -3.08 6.93 -26.84
N SER A 14 -2.57 7.67 -25.85
CA SER A 14 -1.12 7.92 -25.74
C SER A 14 -0.40 6.79 -24.99
N ASN A 15 0.93 6.70 -25.16
CA ASN A 15 1.79 5.85 -24.32
C ASN A 15 2.16 6.51 -22.98
N HIS A 16 1.42 7.55 -22.57
CA HIS A 16 1.69 8.31 -21.36
C HIS A 16 0.98 7.67 -20.16
N VAL A 17 1.75 7.21 -19.17
CA VAL A 17 1.24 6.56 -17.96
C VAL A 17 0.91 7.62 -16.91
N ILE A 18 -0.38 7.80 -16.64
CA ILE A 18 -0.87 8.79 -15.66
C ILE A 18 -1.09 8.21 -14.27
N ALA A 19 -1.11 6.88 -14.14
CA ALA A 19 -1.10 6.20 -12.87
C ALA A 19 -0.59 4.77 -13.01
N GLY A 20 -0.04 4.25 -11.92
CA GLY A 20 0.30 2.84 -11.84
C GLY A 20 0.30 2.34 -10.41
N ALA A 21 0.27 1.02 -10.28
CA ALA A 21 0.40 0.36 -9.00
C ALA A 21 1.09 -0.99 -9.17
N ILE A 22 1.82 -1.38 -8.15
CA ILE A 22 2.35 -2.74 -8.03
C ILE A 22 1.53 -3.42 -6.97
N THR A 23 1.09 -4.66 -7.24
CA THR A 23 0.35 -5.46 -6.26
C THR A 23 0.93 -6.87 -6.15
N ASN A 24 0.72 -7.51 -5.01
CA ASN A 24 1.05 -8.92 -4.82
C ASN A 24 -0.06 -9.66 -4.08
N MET A 25 -0.17 -10.96 -4.34
CA MET A 25 -1.02 -11.88 -3.61
C MET A 25 -0.24 -12.64 -2.53
N VAL A 26 -0.64 -12.44 -1.28
CA VAL A 26 -0.09 -13.09 -0.10
C VAL A 26 -1.08 -14.10 0.45
N LYS A 27 -0.61 -15.30 0.77
CA LYS A 27 -1.40 -16.33 1.48
C LYS A 27 -0.97 -16.42 2.94
N SER A 28 -1.93 -16.32 3.85
CA SER A 28 -1.73 -16.54 5.28
C SER A 28 -2.97 -17.20 5.88
N GLY A 29 -2.80 -18.19 6.76
CA GLY A 29 -3.92 -18.85 7.45
C GLY A 29 -4.98 -19.47 6.51
N GLY A 30 -4.61 -19.90 5.31
CA GLY A 30 -5.54 -20.42 4.29
C GLY A 30 -6.34 -19.35 3.55
N GLN A 31 -6.09 -18.06 3.82
CA GLN A 31 -6.74 -16.91 3.19
C GLN A 31 -5.78 -16.21 2.24
N LYS A 32 -6.33 -15.56 1.21
CA LYS A 32 -5.57 -14.73 0.26
C LYS A 32 -5.80 -13.25 0.56
N PHE A 33 -4.73 -12.47 0.44
CA PHE A 33 -4.72 -11.03 0.66
C PHE A 33 -3.99 -10.37 -0.49
N GLY A 34 -4.53 -9.26 -1.01
CA GLY A 34 -3.77 -8.40 -1.88
C GLY A 34 -2.92 -7.43 -1.05
N TRP A 35 -1.73 -7.11 -1.55
CA TRP A 35 -0.82 -6.13 -0.98
C TRP A 35 -0.54 -5.06 -2.00
N ILE A 36 -0.59 -3.79 -1.58
CA ILE A 36 -0.22 -2.63 -2.41
C ILE A 36 1.10 -2.04 -1.88
N PRO A 37 2.27 -2.47 -2.38
CA PRO A 37 3.56 -1.84 -2.06
C PRO A 37 3.67 -0.42 -2.59
N TYR A 38 3.05 -0.14 -3.74
CA TYR A 38 3.20 1.14 -4.40
C TYR A 38 1.97 1.48 -5.24
N LEU A 39 1.50 2.71 -5.10
CA LEU A 39 0.49 3.32 -5.96
C LEU A 39 0.98 4.74 -6.26
N PHE A 40 1.01 5.10 -7.54
CA PHE A 40 1.37 6.43 -7.98
C PHE A 40 0.35 6.97 -8.97
N THR A 41 0.28 8.29 -8.99
CA THR A 41 -0.51 9.09 -9.92
C THR A 41 0.33 10.27 -10.32
N GLU A 42 0.27 10.65 -11.59
CA GLU A 42 0.93 11.84 -12.10
C GLU A 42 0.27 13.10 -11.55
N GLY A 43 1.06 14.18 -11.42
CA GLY A 43 0.69 15.42 -10.72
C GLY A 43 -0.69 15.95 -11.10
N ASP A 44 -0.93 16.16 -12.39
CA ASP A 44 -2.17 16.76 -12.89
C ASP A 44 -3.38 15.81 -12.85
N SER A 45 -3.12 14.50 -12.79
CA SER A 45 -4.11 13.43 -12.75
C SER A 45 -4.61 13.10 -11.33
N ARG A 46 -3.90 13.56 -10.28
CA ARG A 46 -4.24 13.30 -8.87
C ARG A 46 -5.59 13.85 -8.45
N ARG A 47 -5.87 15.10 -8.85
CA ARG A 47 -7.11 15.79 -8.47
C ARG A 47 -8.33 15.30 -9.27
N GLN A 48 -8.13 14.38 -10.21
CA GLN A 48 -9.17 13.81 -11.05
C GLN A 48 -9.72 12.47 -10.52
N GLY A 49 -9.32 12.07 -9.30
CA GLY A 49 -9.75 10.81 -8.69
C GLY A 49 -9.13 9.56 -9.30
N ILE A 50 -8.09 9.70 -10.14
CA ILE A 50 -7.41 8.56 -10.78
C ILE A 50 -6.83 7.59 -9.73
N GLY A 51 -6.29 8.10 -8.63
CA GLY A 51 -5.78 7.25 -7.54
C GLY A 51 -6.86 6.35 -6.95
N LYS A 52 -8.09 6.86 -6.80
CA LYS A 52 -9.22 6.07 -6.32
C LYS A 52 -9.67 5.03 -7.35
N LYS A 53 -9.73 5.39 -8.63
CA LYS A 53 -10.04 4.44 -9.71
C LYS A 53 -9.02 3.31 -9.79
N MET A 54 -7.74 3.61 -9.58
CA MET A 54 -6.68 2.62 -9.51
C MET A 54 -6.88 1.65 -8.33
N ASP A 55 -7.21 2.17 -7.14
CA ASP A 55 -7.56 1.35 -5.98
C ASP A 55 -8.74 0.41 -6.28
N GLU A 56 -9.81 0.92 -6.88
CA GLU A 56 -10.99 0.13 -7.26
C GLU A 56 -10.67 -1.00 -8.24
N LEU A 57 -9.86 -0.72 -9.27
CA LEU A 57 -9.42 -1.71 -10.27
C LEU A 57 -8.64 -2.85 -9.61
N ILE A 58 -7.64 -2.50 -8.79
CA ILE A 58 -6.80 -3.46 -8.08
C ILE A 58 -7.62 -4.29 -7.10
N CYS A 59 -8.51 -3.63 -6.34
CA CYS A 59 -9.40 -4.30 -5.40
C CYS A 59 -10.29 -5.33 -6.12
N SER A 60 -10.84 -4.95 -7.27
CA SER A 60 -11.68 -5.84 -8.09
C SER A 60 -10.90 -7.06 -8.58
N GLU A 61 -9.65 -6.88 -9.03
CA GLU A 61 -8.84 -8.00 -9.48
C GLU A 61 -8.41 -8.90 -8.32
N ALA A 62 -7.94 -8.33 -7.23
CA ALA A 62 -7.58 -9.14 -6.06
C ALA A 62 -8.78 -9.98 -5.60
N ALA A 63 -9.98 -9.41 -5.58
CA ALA A 63 -11.22 -10.12 -5.28
C ALA A 63 -11.51 -11.24 -6.29
N SER A 64 -11.31 -10.99 -7.59
CA SER A 64 -11.49 -11.99 -8.67
C SER A 64 -10.58 -13.21 -8.46
N GLN A 65 -9.39 -13.00 -7.89
CA GLN A 65 -8.43 -14.05 -7.54
C GLN A 65 -8.68 -14.70 -6.17
N GLY A 66 -9.77 -14.33 -5.49
CA GLY A 66 -10.18 -14.86 -4.19
C GLY A 66 -9.52 -14.19 -2.99
N ALA A 67 -8.95 -12.99 -3.15
CA ALA A 67 -8.52 -12.19 -2.02
C ALA A 67 -9.72 -11.76 -1.18
N ILE A 68 -9.58 -11.81 0.15
CA ILE A 68 -10.62 -11.34 1.07
C ILE A 68 -10.42 -9.86 1.47
N GLY A 69 -9.23 -9.34 1.22
CA GLY A 69 -8.88 -7.98 1.61
C GLY A 69 -7.58 -7.51 0.96
N MET A 70 -7.39 -6.20 1.00
CA MET A 70 -6.17 -5.51 0.62
C MET A 70 -5.48 -4.97 1.87
N PHE A 71 -4.16 -5.00 1.90
CA PHE A 71 -3.38 -4.30 2.91
C PHE A 71 -2.23 -3.49 2.31
N LEU A 72 -1.78 -2.49 3.07
CA LEU A 72 -0.66 -1.64 2.71
C LEU A 72 -0.01 -1.04 3.95
N GLU A 73 1.18 -0.51 3.74
CA GLU A 73 1.99 0.13 4.77
C GLU A 73 2.12 1.61 4.40
N ILE A 74 1.85 2.50 5.36
CA ILE A 74 2.17 3.93 5.23
C ILE A 74 2.95 4.38 6.44
N VAL A 75 3.79 5.39 6.27
CA VAL A 75 4.47 6.00 7.41
C VAL A 75 3.46 6.62 8.36
N ASP A 76 3.59 6.35 9.66
CA ASP A 76 2.71 6.92 10.69
C ASP A 76 3.00 8.41 10.87
N PRO A 77 2.10 9.32 10.46
CA PRO A 77 2.30 10.76 10.59
C PRO A 77 2.51 11.22 12.04
N LYS A 78 2.01 10.47 13.03
CA LYS A 78 2.01 10.87 14.44
C LYS A 78 3.30 10.50 15.16
N ARG A 79 4.09 9.57 14.61
CA ARG A 79 5.24 8.97 15.29
C ARG A 79 6.55 9.16 14.54
N ILE A 80 6.48 9.59 13.27
CA ILE A 80 7.66 9.96 12.50
C ILE A 80 8.33 11.20 13.10
N SER A 81 9.67 11.22 13.14
CA SER A 81 10.41 12.41 13.55
C SER A 81 10.25 13.55 12.54
N VAL A 82 10.53 14.80 12.96
CA VAL A 82 10.48 15.96 12.04
C VAL A 82 11.43 15.77 10.86
N GLU A 83 12.65 15.31 11.12
CA GLU A 83 13.68 15.09 10.08
C GLU A 83 13.28 14.00 9.09
N GLU A 84 12.70 12.90 9.56
CA GLU A 84 12.15 11.86 8.70
C GLU A 84 10.94 12.37 7.93
N ARG A 85 10.06 13.17 8.55
CA ARG A 85 8.89 13.72 7.87
C ARG A 85 9.31 14.62 6.72
N GLU A 86 10.30 15.48 6.94
CA GLU A 86 10.88 16.30 5.87
C GLU A 86 11.57 15.46 4.80
N ARG A 87 12.22 14.36 5.16
CA ARG A 87 12.83 13.42 4.22
C ARG A 87 11.79 12.73 3.35
N GLU A 88 10.71 12.26 3.96
CA GLU A 88 9.55 11.68 3.26
C GLU A 88 8.97 12.71 2.30
N ILE A 89 8.69 13.93 2.79
CA ILE A 89 8.23 15.05 1.97
C ILE A 89 9.19 15.25 0.80
N ARG A 90 10.51 15.36 1.00
CA ARG A 90 11.49 15.53 -0.09
C ARG A 90 11.54 14.36 -1.07
N PHE A 91 11.47 13.12 -0.59
CA PHE A 91 11.51 11.92 -1.44
C PHE A 91 10.31 11.86 -2.39
N TYR A 92 9.13 12.24 -1.91
CA TYR A 92 7.90 12.25 -2.70
C TYR A 92 7.63 13.59 -3.42
N ASN A 93 8.25 14.69 -2.99
CA ASN A 93 8.11 16.05 -3.54
C ASN A 93 9.28 16.47 -4.42
N GLN A 94 9.65 15.71 -5.44
CA GLN A 94 10.47 16.24 -6.53
C GLN A 94 9.70 17.29 -7.38
N GLY A 95 9.14 18.33 -6.74
CA GLY A 95 8.49 19.48 -7.39
C GLY A 95 6.96 19.56 -7.33
N LEU A 96 6.27 18.93 -6.37
CA LEU A 96 4.80 18.87 -6.34
C LEU A 96 4.20 19.25 -4.95
N ASP A 97 2.89 19.55 -4.93
CA ASP A 97 2.09 20.08 -3.80
C ASP A 97 2.27 19.33 -2.46
N GLU A 98 2.97 19.97 -1.52
CA GLU A 98 3.44 19.39 -0.26
C GLU A 98 2.34 18.80 0.64
N THR A 99 1.11 19.28 0.51
CA THR A 99 0.00 18.87 1.37
C THR A 99 -0.49 17.45 1.08
N LEU A 100 -0.51 17.07 -0.21
CA LEU A 100 -0.97 15.75 -0.67
C LEU A 100 0.06 14.63 -0.42
N PHE A 101 1.33 15.01 -0.27
CA PHE A 101 2.43 14.07 -0.05
C PHE A 101 2.89 13.96 1.39
N SER A 102 2.34 14.81 2.26
CA SER A 102 2.52 14.64 3.68
C SER A 102 2.06 13.24 4.12
N PRO A 103 2.70 12.63 5.12
CA PRO A 103 2.22 11.39 5.72
C PRO A 103 0.72 11.46 6.11
N GLU A 104 0.23 12.63 6.51
CA GLU A 104 -1.18 12.89 6.79
C GLU A 104 -2.07 12.85 5.55
N GLY A 105 -1.64 13.46 4.44
CA GLY A 105 -2.37 13.44 3.17
C GLY A 105 -2.53 12.02 2.63
N ARG A 106 -1.49 11.19 2.76
CA ARG A 106 -1.54 9.77 2.39
C ARG A 106 -2.49 8.98 3.29
N LEU A 107 -2.46 9.20 4.60
CA LEU A 107 -3.40 8.58 5.52
C LEU A 107 -4.85 8.95 5.19
N ALA A 108 -5.10 10.23 4.88
CA ALA A 108 -6.43 10.72 4.50
C ALA A 108 -6.92 10.08 3.18
N PHE A 109 -6.03 9.96 2.18
CA PHE A 109 -6.35 9.30 0.92
C PHE A 109 -6.80 7.84 1.12
N TRP A 110 -6.03 7.05 1.87
CA TRP A 110 -6.36 5.63 2.08
C TRP A 110 -7.63 5.46 2.91
N LYS A 111 -7.87 6.33 3.90
CA LYS A 111 -9.16 6.35 4.62
C LYS A 111 -10.34 6.67 3.71
N ALA A 112 -10.17 7.56 2.74
CA ALA A 112 -11.19 7.85 1.72
C ALA A 112 -11.42 6.70 0.72
N CYS A 113 -10.52 5.71 0.70
CA CYS A 113 -10.65 4.45 -0.03
C CYS A 113 -11.12 3.29 0.87
N ASP A 114 -11.69 3.60 2.04
CA ASP A 114 -12.24 2.66 3.03
C ASP A 114 -11.21 1.75 3.73
N TYR A 115 -9.93 2.13 3.71
CA TYR A 115 -8.92 1.43 4.51
C TYR A 115 -9.00 1.84 5.98
N GLN A 116 -8.80 0.86 6.86
CA GLN A 116 -8.82 1.00 8.31
C GLN A 116 -7.44 0.71 8.90
N GLU A 117 -7.09 1.41 9.97
CA GLU A 117 -5.87 1.14 10.75
C GLU A 117 -6.05 -0.17 11.53
N VAL A 118 -5.13 -1.12 11.35
CA VAL A 118 -5.20 -2.44 12.00
C VAL A 118 -3.97 -2.76 12.86
N GLY A 119 -2.92 -1.97 12.74
CA GLY A 119 -1.68 -2.19 13.48
C GLY A 119 -0.56 -1.26 13.06
N MET A 120 0.63 -1.56 13.57
CA MET A 120 1.85 -0.80 13.32
C MET A 120 3.06 -1.70 13.50
N HIS A 121 4.14 -1.39 12.80
CA HIS A 121 5.43 -2.03 12.99
C HIS A 121 6.56 -1.06 12.67
N PHE A 122 7.77 -1.47 13.04
CA PHE A 122 9.01 -0.77 12.74
C PHE A 122 9.80 -1.67 11.80
N ILE A 123 10.16 -1.18 10.61
CA ILE A 123 11.07 -1.91 9.73
C ILE A 123 12.49 -1.60 10.20
N SER A 124 13.10 -2.55 10.90
CA SER A 124 14.50 -2.46 11.32
C SER A 124 15.42 -2.91 10.20
N VAL A 125 16.03 -1.95 9.50
CA VAL A 125 17.48 -1.90 9.27
C VAL A 125 17.89 -0.42 9.15
N GLY A 126 18.28 0.21 10.28
CA GLY A 126 18.94 1.53 10.29
C GLY A 126 18.06 2.78 10.42
N TYR A 127 16.74 2.68 10.26
CA TYR A 127 15.81 3.80 10.50
C TYR A 127 14.62 3.35 11.34
N GLU A 128 14.32 4.06 12.43
CA GLU A 128 13.18 3.81 13.32
C GLU A 128 11.86 4.34 12.74
N THR A 129 11.69 4.31 11.42
CA THR A 129 10.51 4.88 10.78
C THR A 129 9.29 4.02 11.12
N PRO A 130 8.27 4.58 11.81
CA PRO A 130 7.09 3.83 12.19
C PRO A 130 6.17 3.69 10.98
N TYR A 131 5.78 2.47 10.67
CA TYR A 131 4.80 2.18 9.62
C TYR A 131 3.47 1.76 10.24
N MET A 132 2.41 2.45 9.82
CA MET A 132 1.02 2.11 10.08
C MET A 132 0.52 1.12 9.05
N LEU A 133 -0.20 0.11 9.53
CA LEU A 133 -0.79 -0.95 8.73
C LEU A 133 -2.25 -0.62 8.46
N MET A 134 -2.59 -0.57 7.18
CA MET A 134 -3.91 -0.23 6.69
C MET A 134 -4.52 -1.45 5.99
N PHE A 135 -5.80 -1.74 6.25
CA PHE A 135 -6.52 -2.88 5.69
C PHE A 135 -7.91 -2.50 5.17
N LYS A 136 -8.32 -3.09 4.04
CA LYS A 136 -9.64 -2.94 3.42
C LYS A 136 -10.21 -4.32 3.11
N TYR A 137 -11.46 -4.58 3.49
CA TYR A 137 -12.19 -5.78 3.08
C TYR A 137 -12.71 -5.61 1.64
N LEU A 138 -12.69 -6.69 0.85
CA LEU A 138 -13.14 -6.66 -0.55
C LEU A 138 -14.60 -7.11 -0.76
N SER A 139 -15.23 -7.73 0.25
CA SER A 139 -16.65 -8.10 0.20
C SER A 139 -17.42 -7.67 1.47
N PRO A 140 -18.61 -7.06 1.35
CA PRO A 140 -19.47 -6.72 2.50
C PRO A 140 -19.87 -7.92 3.35
N GLU A 141 -20.03 -9.10 2.74
CA GLU A 141 -20.41 -10.34 3.43
C GLU A 141 -19.34 -10.80 4.43
N GLN A 142 -18.10 -10.34 4.24
CA GLN A 142 -16.96 -10.65 5.10
C GLN A 142 -16.85 -9.69 6.30
N ILE A 143 -17.45 -8.50 6.20
CA ILE A 143 -17.49 -7.50 7.30
C ILE A 143 -18.36 -8.00 8.45
N GLY A 144 -19.40 -8.79 8.17
CA GLY A 144 -20.33 -9.33 9.17
C GLY A 144 -20.00 -10.72 9.73
N SER A 145 -19.14 -11.50 9.08
CA SER A 145 -19.05 -12.95 9.34
C SER A 145 -17.78 -13.44 10.04
N LYS A 146 -16.70 -12.66 10.13
CA LYS A 146 -15.50 -12.93 10.95
C LYS A 146 -14.58 -11.72 10.90
N THR A 147 -14.42 -11.00 12.02
CA THR A 147 -13.38 -9.99 12.16
C THR A 147 -12.02 -10.67 11.96
N ILE A 148 -11.29 -10.32 10.91
CA ILE A 148 -9.92 -10.80 10.73
C ILE A 148 -9.10 -10.21 11.88
N SER A 149 -8.38 -11.06 12.60
CA SER A 149 -7.55 -10.60 13.70
C SER A 149 -6.38 -9.77 13.18
N ALA A 150 -5.99 -8.73 13.93
CA ALA A 150 -4.75 -7.99 13.67
C ALA A 150 -3.53 -8.93 13.56
N LYS A 151 -3.55 -10.07 14.28
CA LYS A 151 -2.54 -11.13 14.17
C LYS A 151 -2.44 -11.71 12.76
N THR A 152 -3.57 -12.04 12.12
CA THR A 152 -3.60 -12.61 10.76
C THR A 152 -3.09 -11.63 9.71
N VAL A 153 -3.46 -10.35 9.85
CA VAL A 153 -2.95 -9.28 8.98
C VAL A 153 -1.44 -9.09 9.20
N ASN A 154 -0.99 -9.05 10.46
CA ASN A 154 0.43 -9.00 10.80
C ASN A 154 1.20 -10.21 10.25
N GLU A 155 0.63 -11.42 10.27
CA GLU A 155 1.26 -12.62 9.68
C GLU A 155 1.42 -12.50 8.17
N ALA A 156 0.40 -11.97 7.46
CA ALA A 156 0.49 -11.71 6.03
C ALA A 156 1.58 -10.67 5.72
N ILE A 157 1.67 -9.61 6.52
CA ILE A 157 2.68 -8.56 6.39
C ILE A 157 4.08 -9.07 6.70
N LEU A 158 4.27 -9.80 7.80
CA LEU A 158 5.56 -10.38 8.17
C LEU A 158 6.05 -11.40 7.15
N CYS A 159 5.16 -12.20 6.57
CA CYS A 159 5.50 -13.10 5.47
C CYS A 159 6.05 -12.33 4.27
N ASN A 160 5.50 -11.15 4.00
CA ASN A 160 5.92 -10.28 2.91
C ASN A 160 7.23 -9.51 3.22
N LEU A 161 7.33 -8.90 4.40
CA LEU A 161 8.55 -8.25 4.87
C LEU A 161 9.73 -9.22 4.92
N GLY A 162 9.51 -10.44 5.41
CA GLY A 162 10.51 -11.50 5.40
C GLY A 162 11.00 -11.82 3.99
N TRP A 163 10.10 -11.82 3.00
CA TRP A 163 10.48 -12.00 1.59
C TRP A 163 11.25 -10.80 1.03
N ARG A 164 10.84 -9.55 1.34
CA ARG A 164 11.57 -8.33 0.91
C ARG A 164 12.99 -8.33 1.45
N ILE A 165 13.14 -8.55 2.76
CA ILE A 165 14.44 -8.62 3.44
C ILE A 165 15.30 -9.73 2.86
N GLN A 166 14.74 -10.93 2.66
CA GLN A 166 15.46 -12.04 2.04
C GLN A 166 15.96 -11.65 0.64
N ARG A 167 15.16 -10.94 -0.17
CA ARG A 167 15.61 -10.46 -1.47
C ARG A 167 16.68 -9.40 -1.40
N GLU A 168 16.56 -8.43 -0.52
CA GLU A 168 17.56 -7.39 -0.33
C GLU A 168 18.90 -8.00 0.10
N ILE A 169 18.89 -8.95 1.05
CA ILE A 169 20.08 -9.70 1.47
C ILE A 169 20.68 -10.52 0.31
N LEU A 170 19.83 -11.22 -0.46
CA LEU A 170 20.31 -12.02 -1.60
C LEU A 170 20.87 -11.14 -2.74
N ASN A 171 20.33 -9.93 -2.92
CA ASN A 171 20.79 -8.99 -3.94
C ASN A 171 22.00 -8.16 -3.49
N SER A 172 22.21 -7.95 -2.19
CA SER A 172 23.39 -7.26 -1.63
C SER A 172 24.62 -8.16 -1.50
N SER A 173 24.46 -9.47 -1.77
CA SER A 173 25.54 -10.47 -1.76
C SER A 173 26.19 -10.67 -3.14
N ARG A 174 25.82 -9.84 -4.13
CA ARG A 174 26.43 -9.73 -5.46
C ARG A 174 27.19 -8.42 -5.58
#